data_AF-K9QP44-F1
#
_entry.id   AF-K9QP44-F1
#
_cell.length_a   1.000
_cell.length_b   1.000
_cell.length_c   1.000
_cell.angle_alpha   90.00
_cell.angle_beta   90.00
_cell.angle_gamma   90.00
#
_symmetry.space_group_name_H-M   'P 1'
#
loop_
_entity.id
_entity.type
_entity.pdbx_description
1 polymer ?
#
loop_
_entity_poly.entity_id
_entity_poly.type
_entity_poly.pdbx_seq_one_letter_code
_entity_poly.pdbx_strand_id
1 'polypeptide(L)'
;METTKRKICQLEATQEWLCLDSIAYIAECLEACSAADMVADLREIFPRQALTVASVQVCELQRKRIQKWLKELNREGENIGEPPQVFHNA
;
A
#
# COMPACT_ATOMS: atom_id res chain seq x y z
N MET A 1 -1.12 -0.54 22.87
CA MET A 1 -1.67 -0.65 21.50
C MET A 1 -0.49 -0.52 20.58
N GLU A 2 -0.09 -1.63 19.95
CA GLU A 2 1.10 -1.72 19.12
C GLU A 2 0.88 -0.83 17.88
N THR A 3 1.67 0.22 17.74
CA THR A 3 1.64 1.07 16.54
C THR A 3 2.38 0.32 15.43
N THR A 4 1.67 -0.61 14.79
CA THR A 4 2.18 -1.34 13.64
C THR A 4 2.48 -0.33 12.55
N LYS A 5 3.76 0.07 12.42
CA LYS A 5 4.25 0.83 11.27
C LYS A 5 3.84 0.04 10.04
N ARG A 6 2.86 0.55 9.28
CA ARG A 6 2.31 -0.08 8.07
C ARG A 6 3.48 -0.37 7.12
N LYS A 7 3.89 -1.64 7.03
CA LYS A 7 5.08 -2.04 6.28
C LYS A 7 4.74 -2.05 4.79
N ILE A 8 5.77 -1.98 3.97
CA ILE A 8 5.65 -2.17 2.52
C ILE A 8 6.54 -3.35 2.20
N CYS A 9 6.02 -4.29 1.42
CA CYS A 9 6.77 -5.42 0.90
C CYS A 9 8.00 -4.88 0.15
N GLN A 10 9.18 -5.24 0.65
CA GLN A 10 10.47 -4.83 0.07
C GLN A 10 10.97 -5.84 -0.97
N LEU A 11 10.19 -6.89 -1.24
CA LEU A 11 10.56 -7.90 -2.22
C LEU A 11 10.40 -7.36 -3.64
N GLU A 12 11.33 -7.73 -4.51
CA GLU A 12 11.19 -7.54 -5.94
C GLU A 12 10.16 -8.53 -6.50
N ALA A 13 9.42 -8.11 -7.53
CA ALA A 13 8.46 -9.00 -8.17
C ALA A 13 9.21 -10.04 -9.01
N THR A 14 9.11 -11.31 -8.62
CA THR A 14 9.58 -12.44 -9.44
C THR A 14 8.64 -12.67 -10.63
N GLN A 15 9.07 -13.48 -11.60
CA GLN A 15 8.23 -13.87 -12.73
C GLN A 15 6.94 -14.59 -12.28
N GLU A 16 6.98 -15.32 -11.16
CA GLU A 16 5.80 -15.97 -10.59
C GLU A 16 4.74 -14.96 -10.14
N TRP A 17 5.17 -13.81 -9.61
CA TRP A 17 4.27 -12.71 -9.25
C TRP A 17 3.73 -11.95 -10.46
N LEU A 18 4.46 -11.97 -11.58
CA LEU A 18 4.13 -11.25 -12.80
C LEU A 18 3.47 -12.13 -13.88
N CYS A 19 3.17 -13.40 -13.56
CA CYS A 19 2.38 -14.23 -14.47
C CYS A 19 0.91 -13.79 -14.46
N LEU A 20 0.19 -14.13 -15.53
CA LEU A 20 -1.19 -13.68 -15.72
C LEU A 20 -2.11 -14.12 -14.59
N ASP A 21 -1.96 -15.35 -14.09
CA ASP A 21 -2.79 -15.91 -13.01
C ASP A 21 -2.58 -15.15 -11.70
N SER A 22 -1.31 -14.89 -11.33
CA SER A 22 -0.98 -14.12 -10.13
C SER A 22 -1.48 -12.68 -10.24
N ILE A 23 -1.34 -12.04 -11.41
CA ILE A 23 -1.83 -10.67 -11.63
C ILE A 23 -3.35 -10.62 -11.50
N ALA A 24 -4.08 -11.59 -12.08
CA ALA A 24 -5.53 -11.68 -11.98
C ALA A 24 -5.97 -11.87 -10.53
N TYR A 25 -5.32 -12.77 -9.79
CA TYR A 25 -5.59 -12.97 -8.37
C TYR A 25 -5.36 -11.72 -7.53
N ILE A 26 -4.25 -11.00 -7.74
CA ILE A 26 -3.97 -9.74 -7.04
C ILE A 26 -5.02 -8.68 -7.41
N ALA A 27 -5.47 -8.64 -8.66
CA ALA A 27 -6.52 -7.71 -9.09
C ALA A 27 -7.85 -8.00 -8.41
N GLU A 28 -8.24 -9.26 -8.26
CA GLU A 28 -9.43 -9.67 -7.49
C GLU A 28 -9.31 -9.26 -6.01
N CYS A 29 -8.13 -9.42 -5.41
CA CYS A 29 -7.88 -8.94 -4.05
C CYS A 29 -8.04 -7.42 -3.92
N LEU A 30 -7.56 -6.66 -4.91
CA LEU A 30 -7.73 -5.20 -4.96
C LEU A 30 -9.20 -4.80 -5.16
N GLU A 31 -9.98 -5.57 -5.92
CA GLU A 31 -11.42 -5.37 -6.10
C GLU A 31 -12.21 -5.61 -4.81
N ALA A 32 -11.83 -6.63 -4.06
CA ALA A 32 -12.47 -6.97 -2.79
C ALA A 32 -12.18 -5.97 -1.66
N CYS A 33 -11.19 -5.09 -1.82
CA CYS A 33 -10.84 -4.11 -0.78
C CYS A 33 -12.00 -3.15 -0.50
N SER A 34 -12.47 -3.12 0.75
CA SER A 34 -13.52 -2.19 1.18
C SER A 34 -13.03 -1.07 2.10
N ALA A 35 -11.77 -1.12 2.54
CA ALA A 35 -11.19 -0.17 3.49
C ALA A 35 -9.68 0.03 3.26
N ALA A 36 -9.14 1.14 3.80
CA ALA A 36 -7.73 1.48 3.68
C ALA A 36 -6.80 0.43 4.34
N ASP A 37 -7.22 -0.17 5.45
CA ASP A 37 -6.43 -1.18 6.17
C ASP A 37 -6.21 -2.44 5.33
N MET A 38 -7.21 -2.88 4.55
CA MET A 38 -7.05 -4.01 3.64
C MET A 38 -5.99 -3.73 2.56
N VAL A 39 -5.94 -2.49 2.06
CA VAL A 39 -4.89 -2.09 1.11
C VAL A 39 -3.52 -2.04 1.79
N ALA A 40 -3.46 -1.69 3.07
CA ALA A 40 -2.22 -1.76 3.84
C ALA A 40 -1.72 -3.21 3.94
N ASP A 41 -2.61 -4.16 4.25
CA ASP A 41 -2.27 -5.58 4.32
C ASP A 41 -1.75 -6.10 2.96
N LEU A 42 -2.43 -5.75 1.87
CA LEU A 42 -1.97 -6.14 0.52
C LEU A 42 -0.60 -5.56 0.18
N ARG A 43 -0.28 -4.35 0.65
CA ARG A 43 1.05 -3.73 0.46
C ARG A 43 2.14 -4.42 1.27
N GLU A 44 1.81 -5.08 2.37
CA GLU A 44 2.75 -5.87 3.16
C GLU A 44 3.04 -7.23 2.51
N ILE A 45 2.05 -7.80 1.83
CA ILE A 45 2.12 -9.14 1.23
C ILE A 45 2.73 -9.09 -0.16
N PHE A 46 2.22 -8.22 -1.04
CA PHE A 46 2.54 -8.27 -2.46
C PHE A 46 3.65 -7.27 -2.84
N PRO A 47 4.59 -7.68 -3.72
CA PRO A 47 5.57 -6.77 -4.29
C PRO A 47 4.90 -5.58 -4.97
N ARG A 48 5.49 -4.39 -4.79
CA ARG A 48 4.94 -3.13 -5.33
C ARG A 48 4.68 -3.18 -6.83
N GLN A 49 5.58 -3.83 -7.58
CA GLN A 49 5.45 -3.96 -9.03
C GLN A 49 4.26 -4.85 -9.40
N ALA A 50 4.05 -5.96 -8.69
CA ALA A 50 2.92 -6.85 -8.92
C ALA A 50 1.58 -6.14 -8.65
N LEU A 51 1.48 -5.38 -7.55
CA LEU A 51 0.32 -4.52 -7.25
C LEU A 51 0.06 -3.48 -8.34
N THR A 52 1.13 -2.87 -8.86
CA THR A 52 1.03 -1.85 -9.90
C THR A 52 0.49 -2.45 -11.19
N VAL A 53 1.00 -3.60 -11.62
CA VAL A 53 0.54 -4.28 -12.83
C VAL A 53 -0.90 -4.77 -12.67
N ALA A 54 -1.23 -5.40 -11.53
CA ALA A 54 -2.59 -5.86 -11.23
C ALA A 54 -3.62 -4.72 -11.18
N SER A 55 -3.22 -3.53 -10.73
CA SER A 55 -4.11 -2.37 -10.68
C SER A 55 -4.68 -1.98 -12.05
N VAL A 56 -4.04 -2.38 -13.15
CA VAL A 56 -4.52 -2.11 -14.52
C VAL A 56 -5.78 -2.91 -14.85
N GLN A 57 -6.03 -4.04 -14.17
CA GLN A 57 -7.21 -4.88 -14.39
C GLN A 57 -8.40 -4.51 -13.49
N VAL A 58 -8.16 -3.77 -12.41
CA VAL A 58 -9.20 -3.31 -11.46
C VAL A 58 -10.12 -2.28 -12.13
N CYS A 59 -11.40 -2.20 -11.77
CA CYS A 59 -12.32 -1.21 -12.30
C CYS A 59 -11.93 0.22 -11.88
N GLU A 60 -12.31 1.22 -12.70
CA GLU A 60 -11.87 2.60 -12.47
C GLU A 60 -12.34 3.18 -11.13
N LEU A 61 -13.57 2.85 -10.71
CA LEU A 61 -14.12 3.30 -9.44
C LEU A 61 -13.27 2.81 -8.27
N GLN A 62 -12.92 1.53 -8.29
CA GLN A 62 -12.13 0.91 -7.24
C GLN A 62 -10.68 1.42 -7.27
N ARG A 63 -10.07 1.61 -8.45
CA ARG A 63 -8.75 2.25 -8.55
C ARG A 63 -8.72 3.63 -7.90
N LYS A 64 -9.76 4.46 -8.12
CA LYS A 64 -9.86 5.79 -7.49
C LYS A 64 -9.93 5.70 -5.96
N ARG A 65 -10.67 4.71 -5.43
CA ARG A 65 -10.75 4.44 -3.98
C ARG A 65 -9.39 4.02 -3.44
N ILE A 66 -8.73 3.05 -4.09
CA ILE A 66 -7.39 2.58 -3.71
C ILE A 66 -6.38 3.75 -3.73
N GLN A 67 -6.39 4.59 -4.76
CA GLN A 67 -5.51 5.76 -4.81
C GLN A 67 -5.75 6.74 -3.66
N LYS A 68 -7.01 6.95 -3.26
CA LYS A 68 -7.35 7.77 -2.09
C LYS A 68 -6.79 7.15 -0.81
N TRP A 69 -7.02 5.86 -0.58
CA TRP A 69 -6.50 5.14 0.58
C TRP A 69 -4.97 5.13 0.62
N LEU A 70 -4.30 4.94 -0.52
CA LEU A 70 -2.84 5.02 -0.61
C LEU A 70 -2.30 6.39 -0.19
N LYS A 71 -2.99 7.48 -0.54
CA LYS A 71 -2.60 8.83 -0.11
C LYS A 71 -2.76 9.02 1.40
N GLU A 72 -3.84 8.51 1.97
CA GLU A 72 -4.08 8.53 3.43
C GLU A 72 -2.99 7.73 4.16
N LEU A 73 -2.75 6.50 3.73
CA LEU A 73 -1.71 5.60 4.24
C LEU A 73 -0.30 6.21 4.21
N ASN A 74 0.03 6.89 3.11
CA ASN A 74 1.36 7.49 2.95
C ASN A 74 1.52 8.77 3.80
N ARG A 75 0.44 9.54 4.01
CA ARG A 75 0.46 10.71 4.90
C ARG A 75 0.64 10.34 6.37
N GLU A 76 0.04 9.24 6.80
CA GLU A 76 0.24 8.72 8.17
C GLU A 76 1.69 8.26 8.40
N GLY A 77 2.38 7.78 7.37
CA GLY A 77 3.81 7.45 7.43
C GLY A 77 4.74 8.67 7.50
N GLU A 78 4.32 9.82 6.97
CA GLU A 78 5.10 11.07 6.94
C GLU A 78 4.96 11.89 8.23
N ASN A 79 3.91 11.67 9.03
CA ASN A 79 3.67 12.42 10.27
C ASN A 79 4.46 11.92 11.50
N ILE A 80 5.42 11.00 11.31
CA ILE A 80 6.40 10.62 12.33
C ILE A 80 7.79 11.13 11.92
N GLY A 81 7.85 12.41 11.54
CA GLY A 81 9.08 13.22 11.56
C GLY A 81 8.99 14.14 12.78
N GLU A 82 10.01 14.08 13.64
CA GLU A 82 10.10 14.70 14.96
C GLU A 82 9.53 16.14 15.06
N PRO A 83 8.88 16.52 16.18
CA PRO A 83 8.69 17.95 16.48
C PRO A 83 10.07 18.62 16.61
N PRO A 84 10.25 19.86 16.12
CA PRO A 84 11.52 20.56 16.24
C PRO A 84 11.88 20.66 17.72
N GLN A 85 13.01 20.08 18.11
CA GLN A 85 13.56 20.29 19.45
C GLN A 85 13.89 21.78 19.58
N VAL A 86 13.04 22.50 20.30
CA VAL A 86 13.26 23.89 20.68
C VAL A 86 14.40 23.87 21.70
N PHE A 87 15.64 23.99 21.23
CA PHE A 87 16.77 24.31 22.09
C PHE A 87 16.61 25.76 22.55
N HIS A 88 15.95 25.95 23.69
CA HIS A 88 16.12 27.15 24.51
C HIS A 88 17.46 27.00 25.24
N ASN A 89 18.48 27.72 24.79
CA ASN A 89 19.64 28.01 25.64
C ASN A 89 19.47 29.44 26.15
N ALA A 90 19.46 29.51 27.49
CA ALA A 90 19.43 30.72 28.30
C ALA A 90 20.70 31.56 28.15
#